data_AF-A0A525JBX5-F1
#
_entry.id   AF-A0A525JBX5-F1
#
_cell.length_a   1.000
_cell.length_b   1.000
_cell.length_c   1.000
_cell.angle_alpha   90.00
_cell.angle_beta   90.00
_cell.angle_gamma   90.00
#
_symmetry.space_group_name_H-M   'P 1'
#
loop_
_entity.id
_entity.type
_entity.pdbx_description
1 polymer ?
#
loop_
_entity_poly.entity_id
_entity_poly.type
_entity_poly.pdbx_seq_one_letter_code
_entity_poly.pdbx_strand_id
1 'polypeptide(L)'
;MPTATIGPVSQGGRDLTGQPVQGLSPKLMETAWALPAGGESEVEDAGNGEFFAVRVEKIQPAALPPFDEIKPMLTRAWTQRELVRAMQAKADGLAARIKKGESLEAVAASAGSSVVQVPGIDRRNAGQNQTLSQDMLAKLFTSRTGDVFTAQNSHFGFVVGKLEAVHVPDAATLAQTSEQLRPQMSSGFVRELGESAHTAARREIKVTIDANKAREAIGLEPIDPKAAAGKTTAPGKAPLAK
;
A
#
# COMPACT_ATOMS: atom_id res chain seq x y z
N MET A 1 -44.30 5.93 -12.25
CA MET A 1 -42.90 5.69 -11.85
C MET A 1 -42.49 4.35 -12.44
N PRO A 2 -41.45 4.26 -13.29
CA PRO A 2 -40.96 2.97 -13.77
C PRO A 2 -40.38 2.19 -12.57
N THR A 3 -40.90 1.00 -12.31
CA THR A 3 -40.37 0.08 -11.29
C THR A 3 -39.32 -0.82 -11.95
N ALA A 4 -38.12 -0.87 -11.39
CA ALA A 4 -37.06 -1.77 -11.85
C ALA A 4 -36.77 -2.80 -10.76
N THR A 5 -36.93 -4.09 -11.08
CA THR A 5 -36.50 -5.19 -10.20
C THR A 5 -35.00 -5.32 -10.32
N ILE A 6 -34.31 -5.04 -9.23
CA ILE A 6 -32.85 -5.19 -9.13
C ILE A 6 -32.58 -6.62 -8.65
N GLY A 7 -31.63 -7.31 -9.26
CA GLY A 7 -31.20 -8.65 -8.83
C GLY A 7 -30.71 -8.67 -7.38
N PRO A 8 -30.48 -9.84 -6.78
CA PRO A 8 -30.03 -9.95 -5.39
C PRO A 8 -28.80 -9.07 -5.10
N VAL A 9 -28.96 -8.15 -4.14
CA VAL A 9 -27.94 -7.19 -3.73
C VAL A 9 -27.53 -7.44 -2.28
N SER A 10 -26.23 -7.42 -2.02
CA SER A 10 -25.64 -7.44 -0.68
C SER A 10 -25.74 -6.07 0.01
N GLN A 11 -25.48 -6.01 1.32
CA GLN A 11 -25.46 -4.76 2.09
C GLN A 11 -24.49 -3.71 1.54
N GLY A 12 -23.42 -4.13 0.87
CA GLY A 12 -22.48 -3.24 0.21
C GLY A 12 -22.90 -2.77 -1.19
N GLY A 13 -24.15 -3.00 -1.62
CA GLY A 13 -24.61 -2.60 -2.96
C GLY A 13 -24.01 -3.45 -4.08
N ARG A 14 -23.57 -4.68 -3.77
CA ARG A 14 -22.96 -5.60 -4.76
C ARG A 14 -23.89 -6.74 -5.13
N ASP A 15 -23.87 -7.15 -6.38
CA ASP A 15 -24.60 -8.33 -6.88
C ASP A 15 -23.94 -9.65 -6.44
N LEU A 16 -24.52 -10.79 -6.88
CA LEU A 16 -24.02 -12.14 -6.60
C LEU A 16 -22.59 -12.41 -7.12
N THR A 17 -22.11 -11.62 -8.07
CA THR A 17 -20.76 -11.73 -8.64
C THR A 17 -19.77 -10.78 -7.96
N GLY A 18 -20.23 -9.99 -6.98
CA GLY A 18 -19.42 -9.01 -6.27
C GLY A 18 -19.27 -7.68 -7.00
N GLN A 19 -20.01 -7.43 -8.08
CA GLN A 19 -19.97 -6.17 -8.82
C GLN A 19 -20.94 -5.14 -8.24
N PRO A 20 -20.57 -3.84 -8.24
CA PRO A 20 -21.45 -2.78 -7.76
C PRO A 20 -22.67 -2.63 -8.68
N VAL A 21 -23.85 -2.62 -8.08
CA VAL A 21 -25.10 -2.38 -8.80
C VAL A 21 -25.29 -0.88 -8.98
N GLN A 22 -25.47 -0.44 -10.22
CA GLN A 22 -25.64 0.98 -10.54
C GLN A 22 -27.02 1.48 -10.09
N GLY A 23 -27.09 2.73 -9.61
CA GLY A 23 -28.35 3.38 -9.23
C GLY A 23 -28.80 3.15 -7.78
N LEU A 24 -27.97 2.52 -6.94
CA LEU A 24 -28.25 2.35 -5.51
C LEU A 24 -27.64 3.49 -4.69
N SER A 25 -28.48 4.30 -4.05
CA SER A 25 -28.02 5.27 -3.06
C SER A 25 -27.80 4.61 -1.69
N PRO A 26 -26.89 5.13 -0.84
CA PRO A 26 -26.69 4.60 0.51
C PRO A 26 -27.95 4.62 1.36
N LYS A 27 -28.76 5.67 1.23
CA LYS A 27 -30.03 5.85 1.96
C LYS A 27 -31.09 4.84 1.54
N LEU A 28 -31.22 4.57 0.25
CA LEU A 28 -32.09 3.51 -0.29
C LEU A 28 -31.70 2.14 0.28
N MET A 29 -30.40 1.85 0.36
CA MET A 29 -29.89 0.59 0.90
C MET A 29 -30.17 0.44 2.39
N GLU A 30 -29.99 1.50 3.18
CA GLU A 30 -30.30 1.49 4.61
C GLU A 30 -31.79 1.18 4.86
N THR A 31 -32.69 1.85 4.14
CA THR A 31 -34.14 1.60 4.22
C THR A 31 -34.49 0.18 3.75
N ALA A 32 -33.88 -0.31 2.67
CA ALA A 32 -34.12 -1.66 2.16
C ALA A 32 -33.68 -2.76 3.16
N TRP A 33 -32.57 -2.58 3.87
CA TRP A 33 -32.09 -3.56 4.87
C TRP A 33 -32.85 -3.52 6.19
N ALA A 34 -33.55 -2.42 6.50
CA ALA A 34 -34.40 -2.31 7.68
C ALA A 34 -35.78 -2.99 7.50
N LEU A 35 -36.17 -3.28 6.25
CA LEU A 35 -37.47 -3.87 5.93
C LEU A 35 -37.45 -5.42 5.98
N PRO A 36 -38.51 -6.06 6.47
CA PRO A 36 -38.66 -7.51 6.39
C PRO A 36 -38.93 -7.98 4.95
N ALA A 37 -38.77 -9.27 4.67
CA ALA A 37 -39.14 -9.84 3.38
C ALA A 37 -40.63 -9.59 3.08
N GLY A 38 -40.92 -9.03 1.91
CA GLY A 38 -42.24 -8.56 1.50
C GLY A 38 -42.59 -7.14 1.95
N GLY A 39 -41.73 -6.47 2.74
CA GLY A 39 -41.93 -5.11 3.23
C GLY A 39 -41.73 -4.05 2.15
N GLU A 40 -42.53 -2.99 2.20
CA GLU A 40 -42.47 -1.82 1.33
C GLU A 40 -42.13 -0.58 2.16
N SER A 41 -41.27 0.30 1.64
CA SER A 41 -41.01 1.61 2.23
C SER A 41 -42.05 2.62 1.76
N GLU A 42 -42.28 3.64 2.57
CA GLU A 42 -42.93 4.86 2.08
C GLU A 42 -42.01 5.62 1.11
N VAL A 43 -42.57 6.60 0.40
CA VAL A 43 -41.80 7.43 -0.53
C VAL A 43 -40.90 8.37 0.26
N GLU A 44 -39.59 8.15 0.17
CA GLU A 44 -38.58 8.93 0.86
C GLU A 44 -37.70 9.73 -0.12
N ASP A 45 -37.18 10.86 0.35
CA ASP A 45 -36.24 11.68 -0.39
C ASP A 45 -34.83 11.08 -0.32
N ALA A 46 -34.28 10.65 -1.46
CA ALA A 46 -32.91 10.15 -1.61
C ALA A 46 -31.84 11.26 -1.55
N GLY A 47 -32.26 12.53 -1.53
CA GLY A 47 -31.43 13.70 -1.72
C GLY A 47 -31.47 14.18 -3.18
N ASN A 48 -31.12 15.45 -3.41
CA ASN A 48 -31.08 16.09 -4.74
C ASN A 48 -32.43 16.14 -5.50
N GLY A 49 -33.57 16.02 -4.79
CA GLY A 49 -34.90 16.05 -5.40
C GLY A 49 -35.35 14.72 -6.01
N GLU A 50 -34.62 13.64 -5.76
CA GLU A 50 -34.98 12.28 -6.19
C GLU A 50 -35.79 11.58 -5.09
N PHE A 51 -36.95 11.05 -5.44
CA PHE A 51 -37.80 10.28 -4.52
C PHE A 51 -37.71 8.80 -4.85
N PHE A 52 -37.61 7.96 -3.82
CA PHE A 52 -37.55 6.51 -3.97
C PHE A 52 -38.60 5.80 -3.10
N ALA A 53 -39.05 4.65 -3.56
CA ALA A 53 -39.80 3.68 -2.77
C ALA A 53 -39.20 2.30 -3.05
N VAL A 54 -38.90 1.53 -2.00
CA VAL A 54 -38.26 0.22 -2.12
C VAL A 54 -39.17 -0.87 -1.56
N ARG A 55 -39.26 -1.98 -2.28
CA ARG A 55 -39.89 -3.20 -1.80
C ARG A 55 -38.86 -4.30 -1.71
N VAL A 56 -38.77 -4.93 -0.55
CA VAL A 56 -37.95 -6.14 -0.38
C VAL A 56 -38.78 -7.32 -0.85
N GLU A 57 -38.48 -7.90 -2.01
CA GLU A 57 -39.20 -9.09 -2.48
C GLU A 57 -38.88 -10.34 -1.66
N LYS A 58 -37.58 -10.62 -1.45
CA LYS A 58 -37.11 -11.82 -0.76
C LYS A 58 -35.74 -11.57 -0.12
N ILE A 59 -35.58 -12.02 1.11
CA ILE A 59 -34.28 -12.07 1.78
C ILE A 59 -33.65 -13.44 1.50
N GLN A 60 -32.49 -13.44 0.84
CA GLN A 60 -31.68 -14.65 0.68
C GLN A 60 -30.66 -14.69 1.82
N PRO A 61 -30.66 -15.72 2.68
CA PRO A 61 -29.64 -15.84 3.73
C PRO A 61 -28.26 -15.97 3.10
N ALA A 62 -27.22 -15.47 3.78
CA ALA A 62 -25.85 -15.64 3.35
C ALA A 62 -25.52 -17.14 3.26
N ALA A 63 -25.49 -17.66 2.03
CA ALA A 63 -25.08 -19.02 1.75
C ALA A 63 -23.59 -19.02 1.41
N LEU A 64 -22.82 -19.90 2.04
CA LEU A 64 -21.47 -20.20 1.57
C LEU A 64 -21.60 -20.85 0.18
N PRO A 65 -20.73 -20.50 -0.79
CA PRO A 65 -20.66 -21.21 -2.04
C PRO A 65 -20.54 -22.73 -1.78
N PRO A 66 -21.25 -23.58 -2.55
CA PRO A 66 -21.13 -25.03 -2.42
C PRO A 66 -19.65 -25.46 -2.50
N PHE A 67 -19.28 -26.46 -1.70
CA PHE A 67 -17.90 -26.97 -1.69
C PHE A 67 -17.44 -27.35 -3.10
N ASP A 68 -18.32 -27.91 -3.93
CA ASP A 68 -18.00 -28.32 -5.31
C ASP A 68 -17.58 -27.14 -6.21
N GLU A 69 -18.13 -25.94 -5.99
CA GLU A 69 -17.77 -24.74 -6.76
C GLU A 69 -16.40 -24.18 -6.34
N ILE A 70 -16.06 -24.26 -5.04
CA ILE A 70 -14.80 -23.75 -4.50
C ILE A 70 -13.67 -24.78 -4.51
N LYS A 71 -13.99 -26.08 -4.62
CA LYS A 71 -13.03 -27.19 -4.65
C LYS A 71 -11.91 -27.00 -5.68
N PRO A 72 -12.13 -26.59 -6.94
CA PRO A 72 -11.03 -26.36 -7.87
C PRO A 72 -10.10 -25.22 -7.43
N MET A 73 -10.67 -24.13 -6.89
CA MET A 73 -9.88 -23.00 -6.37
C MET A 73 -9.07 -23.41 -5.14
N LEU A 74 -9.70 -24.11 -4.20
CA LEU A 74 -9.06 -24.59 -2.97
C LEU A 74 -7.98 -25.62 -3.27
N THR A 75 -8.24 -26.56 -4.19
CA THR A 75 -7.25 -27.56 -4.61
C THR A 75 -6.04 -26.87 -5.23
N ARG A 76 -6.24 -25.87 -6.10
CA ARG A 76 -5.13 -25.09 -6.68
C ARG A 76 -4.32 -24.37 -5.60
N ALA A 77 -4.98 -23.67 -4.69
CA ALA A 77 -4.32 -22.96 -3.60
C ALA A 77 -3.56 -23.91 -2.66
N TRP A 78 -4.16 -25.05 -2.32
CA TRP A 78 -3.55 -26.07 -1.48
C TRP A 78 -2.32 -26.70 -2.14
N THR A 79 -2.43 -27.10 -3.41
CA THR A 79 -1.33 -27.67 -4.18
C THR A 79 -0.17 -26.69 -4.31
N GLN A 80 -0.44 -25.41 -4.57
CA GLN A 80 0.60 -24.38 -4.60
C GLN A 80 1.30 -24.24 -3.24
N ARG A 81 0.53 -24.23 -2.14
CA ARG A 81 1.09 -24.14 -0.79
C ARG A 81 1.96 -25.35 -0.45
N GLU A 82 1.48 -26.56 -0.71
CA GLU A 82 2.25 -27.78 -0.43
C GLU A 82 3.49 -27.88 -1.31
N LEU A 83 3.41 -27.42 -2.57
CA LEU A 83 4.58 -27.32 -3.44
C LEU A 83 5.65 -26.38 -2.85
N VAL A 84 5.26 -25.18 -2.43
CA VAL A 84 6.18 -24.22 -1.77
C VAL A 84 6.78 -24.84 -0.51
N ARG A 85 5.96 -25.49 0.33
CA ARG A 85 6.41 -26.17 1.55
C ARG A 85 7.42 -27.28 1.26
N ALA A 86 7.16 -28.11 0.25
CA ALA A 86 8.06 -29.17 -0.16
C ALA A 86 9.39 -28.63 -0.71
N MET A 87 9.34 -27.55 -1.51
CA MET A 87 10.54 -26.89 -2.01
C MET A 87 11.38 -26.28 -0.90
N GLN A 88 10.73 -25.63 0.09
CA GLN A 88 11.41 -25.10 1.27
C GLN A 88 12.09 -26.22 2.06
N ALA A 89 11.37 -27.30 2.36
CA ALA A 89 11.94 -28.44 3.10
C ALA A 89 13.14 -29.06 2.36
N LYS A 90 13.08 -29.14 1.03
CA LYS A 90 14.22 -29.59 0.21
C LYS A 90 15.40 -28.62 0.32
N ALA A 91 15.17 -27.32 0.19
CA ALA A 91 16.21 -26.31 0.32
C ALA A 91 16.86 -26.34 1.71
N ASP A 92 16.07 -26.46 2.78
CA ASP A 92 16.56 -26.55 4.15
C ASP A 92 17.37 -27.83 4.38
N GLY A 93 16.96 -28.95 3.78
CA GLY A 93 17.72 -30.20 3.77
C GLY A 93 19.09 -30.06 3.09
N LEU A 94 19.15 -29.37 1.95
CA LEU A 94 20.42 -29.07 1.26
C LEU A 94 21.29 -28.11 2.07
N ALA A 95 20.70 -27.06 2.66
CA ALA A 95 21.41 -26.14 3.55
C ALA A 95 22.00 -26.84 4.77
N ALA A 96 21.27 -27.80 5.36
CA ALA A 96 21.75 -28.60 6.48
C ALA A 96 22.97 -29.46 6.10
N ARG A 97 23.02 -30.00 4.87
CA ARG A 97 24.19 -30.74 4.37
C ARG A 97 25.42 -29.87 4.23
N ILE A 98 25.25 -28.66 3.69
CA ILE A 98 26.35 -27.69 3.57
C ILE A 98 26.85 -27.27 4.97
N LYS A 99 25.93 -27.04 5.92
CA LYS A 99 26.27 -26.75 7.33
C LYS A 99 27.02 -27.89 8.03
N LYS A 100 26.81 -29.14 7.61
CA LYS A 100 27.54 -30.32 8.10
C LYS A 100 28.95 -30.46 7.51
N GLY A 101 29.34 -29.59 6.58
CA GLY A 101 30.69 -29.56 5.99
C GLY A 101 30.77 -30.10 4.57
N GLU A 102 29.65 -30.47 3.93
CA GLU A 102 29.65 -30.83 2.52
C GLU A 102 29.88 -29.59 1.64
N SER A 103 30.60 -29.74 0.52
CA SER A 103 30.85 -28.62 -0.39
C SER A 103 29.58 -28.17 -1.10
N LEU A 104 29.49 -26.88 -1.41
CA LEU A 104 28.32 -26.31 -2.08
C LEU A 104 28.14 -26.94 -3.47
N GLU A 105 29.24 -27.26 -4.15
CA GLU A 105 29.29 -27.89 -5.45
C GLU A 105 28.74 -29.32 -5.42
N ALA A 106 29.10 -30.12 -4.40
CA ALA A 106 28.61 -31.48 -4.25
C ALA A 106 27.09 -31.51 -3.96
N VAL A 107 26.64 -30.61 -3.09
CA VAL A 107 25.22 -30.47 -2.76
C VAL A 107 24.43 -29.99 -3.98
N ALA A 108 24.95 -29.01 -4.73
CA ALA A 108 24.33 -28.52 -5.97
C ALA A 108 24.25 -29.62 -7.04
N ALA A 109 25.34 -30.38 -7.26
CA ALA A 109 25.36 -31.50 -8.20
C ALA A 109 24.34 -32.58 -7.83
N SER A 110 24.20 -32.91 -6.54
CA SER A 110 23.19 -33.86 -6.06
C SER A 110 21.75 -33.40 -6.28
N ALA A 111 21.54 -32.07 -6.39
CA ALA A 111 20.25 -31.46 -6.68
C ALA A 111 20.04 -31.18 -8.18
N GLY A 112 20.99 -31.55 -9.05
CA GLY A 112 20.94 -31.23 -10.48
C GLY A 112 21.07 -29.74 -10.79
N SER A 113 21.72 -28.98 -9.90
CA SER A 113 21.90 -27.52 -10.00
C SER A 113 23.38 -27.16 -10.09
N SER A 114 23.68 -25.94 -10.53
CA SER A 114 25.03 -25.38 -10.55
C SER A 114 25.19 -24.30 -9.49
N VAL A 115 26.42 -24.13 -9.01
CA VAL A 115 26.80 -23.04 -8.11
C VAL A 115 27.05 -21.78 -8.94
N VAL A 116 26.50 -20.65 -8.51
CA VAL A 116 26.76 -19.34 -9.10
C VAL A 116 27.41 -18.46 -8.05
N GLN A 117 28.64 -18.02 -8.30
CA GLN A 117 29.31 -17.03 -7.46
C GLN A 117 28.89 -15.62 -7.88
N VAL A 118 28.52 -14.80 -6.90
CA VAL A 118 28.10 -13.42 -7.13
C VAL A 118 29.03 -12.50 -6.33
N PRO A 119 30.12 -12.00 -6.94
CA PRO A 119 31.06 -11.13 -6.26
C PRO A 119 30.55 -9.68 -6.17
N GLY A 120 31.09 -8.94 -5.21
CA GLY A 120 31.00 -7.48 -5.18
C GLY A 120 29.62 -6.91 -4.83
N ILE A 121 28.80 -7.62 -4.07
CA ILE A 121 27.50 -7.10 -3.61
C ILE A 121 27.71 -6.05 -2.50
N ASP A 122 27.22 -4.84 -2.74
CA ASP A 122 27.17 -3.73 -1.78
C ASP A 122 25.75 -3.16 -1.68
N ARG A 123 25.52 -2.25 -0.72
CA ARG A 123 24.19 -1.66 -0.52
C ARG A 123 23.69 -0.81 -1.69
N ARG A 124 24.58 -0.35 -2.58
CA ARG A 124 24.24 0.51 -3.73
C ARG A 124 23.83 -0.33 -4.94
N ASN A 125 24.50 -1.47 -5.16
CA ASN A 125 24.23 -2.35 -6.30
C ASN A 125 23.27 -3.51 -5.99
N ALA A 126 23.02 -3.80 -4.71
CA ALA A 126 22.09 -4.85 -4.29
C ALA A 126 20.72 -4.71 -4.97
N GLY A 127 20.14 -3.50 -4.96
CA GLY A 127 18.84 -3.25 -5.60
C GLY A 127 18.85 -3.28 -7.14
N GLN A 128 20.03 -3.24 -7.77
CA GLN A 128 20.19 -3.31 -9.22
C GLN A 128 20.46 -4.75 -9.69
N ASN A 129 20.81 -5.65 -8.77
CA ASN A 129 21.15 -7.02 -9.10
C ASN A 129 19.89 -7.85 -9.35
N GLN A 130 19.59 -8.12 -10.62
CA GLN A 130 18.44 -8.94 -11.02
C GLN A 130 18.62 -10.44 -10.73
N THR A 131 19.86 -10.88 -10.51
CA THR A 131 20.18 -12.27 -10.16
C THR A 131 19.78 -12.59 -8.73
N LEU A 132 19.81 -11.59 -7.83
CA LEU A 132 19.49 -11.79 -6.42
C LEU A 132 18.07 -11.31 -6.10
N SER A 133 17.26 -12.18 -5.49
CA SER A 133 15.94 -11.80 -4.99
C SER A 133 16.06 -10.92 -3.74
N GLN A 134 15.00 -10.15 -3.43
CA GLN A 134 14.94 -9.33 -2.23
C GLN A 134 15.13 -10.14 -0.94
N ASP A 135 14.51 -11.33 -0.85
CA ASP A 135 14.68 -12.23 0.30
C ASP A 135 16.13 -12.73 0.43
N MET A 136 16.79 -13.02 -0.70
CA MET A 136 18.20 -13.42 -0.69
C MET A 136 19.11 -12.27 -0.26
N LEU A 137 18.88 -11.04 -0.74
CA LEU A 137 19.63 -9.86 -0.32
C LEU A 137 19.46 -9.59 1.19
N ALA A 138 18.22 -9.65 1.68
CA ALA A 138 17.92 -9.47 3.10
C ALA A 138 18.66 -10.49 3.98
N LYS A 139 18.66 -11.77 3.57
CA LYS A 139 19.38 -12.84 4.27
C LYS A 139 20.89 -12.72 4.13
N LEU A 140 21.40 -12.32 2.97
CA LEU A 140 22.82 -12.10 2.73
C LEU A 140 23.38 -11.03 3.68
N PHE A 141 22.71 -9.88 3.79
CA PHE A 141 23.16 -8.76 4.64
C PHE A 141 22.96 -8.98 6.14
N THR A 142 22.17 -9.97 6.55
CA THR A 142 21.95 -10.34 7.96
C THR A 142 22.75 -11.58 8.39
N SER A 143 23.36 -12.28 7.44
CA SER A 143 24.20 -13.47 7.67
C SER A 143 25.64 -13.07 8.02
N ARG A 144 26.35 -13.96 8.73
CA ARG A 144 27.78 -13.82 9.02
C ARG A 144 28.61 -14.53 7.96
N THR A 145 29.89 -14.17 7.86
CA THR A 145 30.84 -14.89 7.02
C THR A 145 30.84 -16.38 7.35
N GLY A 146 30.65 -17.22 6.34
CA GLY A 146 30.52 -18.67 6.44
C GLY A 146 29.10 -19.19 6.64
N ASP A 147 28.12 -18.33 6.97
CA ASP A 147 26.74 -18.76 7.20
C ASP A 147 26.08 -19.23 5.90
N VAL A 148 25.25 -20.27 6.06
CA VAL A 148 24.42 -20.83 4.99
C VAL A 148 22.97 -20.50 5.28
N PHE A 149 22.28 -19.95 4.28
CA PHE A 149 20.88 -19.54 4.37
C PHE A 149 20.06 -20.08 3.19
N THR A 150 18.74 -20.17 3.39
CA THR A 150 17.78 -20.51 2.34
C THR A 150 16.92 -19.29 2.05
N ALA A 151 16.69 -18.96 0.79
CA ALA A 151 15.94 -17.78 0.37
C ALA A 151 14.96 -18.10 -0.77
N GLN A 152 13.84 -17.40 -0.82
CA GLN A 152 12.90 -17.50 -1.93
C GLN A 152 13.42 -16.70 -3.13
N ASN A 153 13.37 -17.31 -4.31
CA ASN A 153 13.77 -16.69 -5.57
C ASN A 153 12.57 -15.98 -6.24
N SER A 154 12.86 -15.01 -7.10
CA SER A 154 11.87 -14.22 -7.83
C SER A 154 11.00 -15.03 -8.80
N HIS A 155 11.48 -16.20 -9.26
CA HIS A 155 10.80 -17.08 -10.22
C HIS A 155 10.33 -18.40 -9.60
N PHE A 156 9.45 -18.34 -8.58
CA PHE A 156 8.86 -19.51 -7.91
C PHE A 156 9.89 -20.62 -7.61
N GLY A 157 10.83 -20.33 -6.73
CA GLY A 157 11.92 -21.24 -6.37
C GLY A 157 12.54 -20.92 -5.02
N PHE A 158 13.33 -21.86 -4.50
CA PHE A 158 14.18 -21.63 -3.33
C PHE A 158 15.65 -21.77 -3.75
N VAL A 159 16.49 -20.92 -3.18
CA VAL A 159 17.94 -20.93 -3.37
C VAL A 159 18.61 -21.16 -2.03
N VAL A 160 19.72 -21.89 -2.05
CA VAL A 160 20.59 -22.04 -0.89
C VAL A 160 21.85 -21.25 -1.16
N GLY A 161 22.12 -20.25 -0.31
CA GLY A 161 23.28 -19.38 -0.40
C GLY A 161 24.24 -19.60 0.75
N LYS A 162 25.52 -19.36 0.51
CA LYS A 162 26.56 -19.29 1.54
C LYS A 162 27.29 -17.95 1.41
N LEU A 163 27.40 -17.22 2.50
CA LEU A 163 28.20 -15.99 2.52
C LEU A 163 29.68 -16.38 2.62
N GLU A 164 30.44 -16.24 1.54
CA GLU A 164 31.86 -16.65 1.53
C GLU A 164 32.76 -15.68 2.28
N ALA A 165 32.64 -14.38 2.00
CA ALA A 165 33.49 -13.35 2.57
C ALA A 165 32.77 -12.01 2.65
N VAL A 166 33.17 -11.21 3.65
CA VAL A 166 32.78 -9.81 3.79
C VAL A 166 34.05 -8.97 3.69
N HIS A 167 34.12 -8.10 2.69
CA HIS A 167 35.26 -7.22 2.48
C HIS A 167 34.92 -5.79 2.92
N VAL A 168 35.78 -5.20 3.75
CA VAL A 168 35.72 -3.77 4.05
C VAL A 168 36.48 -3.04 2.94
N PRO A 169 35.94 -1.94 2.38
CA PRO A 169 36.67 -1.13 1.41
C PRO A 169 38.01 -0.68 1.97
N ASP A 170 39.03 -0.55 1.12
CA ASP A 170 40.29 0.07 1.54
C ASP A 170 40.08 1.57 1.88
N ALA A 171 41.06 2.16 2.57
CA ALA A 171 40.97 3.55 3.03
C ALA A 171 40.80 4.57 1.89
N ALA A 172 41.38 4.31 0.70
CA ALA A 172 41.25 5.22 -0.44
C ALA A 172 39.83 5.16 -1.02
N THR A 173 39.26 3.96 -1.16
CA THR A 173 37.88 3.75 -1.59
C THR A 173 36.88 4.35 -0.59
N LEU A 174 37.14 4.22 0.71
CA LEU A 174 36.36 4.85 1.78
C LEU A 174 36.42 6.38 1.69
N ALA A 175 37.61 6.95 1.52
CA ALA A 175 37.78 8.40 1.36
C ALA A 175 37.01 8.92 0.14
N GLN A 176 37.17 8.27 -1.02
CA GLN A 176 36.44 8.62 -2.25
C GLN A 176 34.93 8.54 -2.07
N THR A 177 34.44 7.48 -1.42
CA THR A 177 33.00 7.31 -1.13
C THR A 177 32.50 8.41 -0.18
N SER A 178 33.29 8.79 0.82
CA SER A 178 32.93 9.86 1.76
C SER A 178 32.83 11.23 1.09
N GLU A 179 33.75 11.54 0.17
CA GLU A 179 33.72 12.77 -0.62
C GLU A 179 32.52 12.82 -1.55
N GLN A 180 32.14 11.68 -2.15
CA GLN A 180 30.95 11.58 -3.00
C GLN A 180 29.64 11.72 -2.21
N LEU A 181 29.58 11.22 -0.97
CA LEU A 181 28.38 11.32 -0.13
C LEU A 181 28.23 12.68 0.56
N ARG A 182 29.33 13.43 0.76
CA ARG A 182 29.33 14.70 1.50
C ARG A 182 28.30 15.72 0.96
N PRO A 183 28.18 15.97 -0.36
CA PRO A 183 27.19 16.93 -0.89
C PRO A 183 25.74 16.50 -0.68
N GLN A 184 25.47 15.20 -0.74
CA GLN A 184 24.13 14.66 -0.52
C GLN A 184 23.73 14.79 0.96
N MET A 185 24.67 14.51 1.87
CA MET A 185 24.46 14.69 3.30
C MET A 185 24.31 16.16 3.69
N SER A 186 25.15 17.06 3.13
CA SER A 186 25.09 18.49 3.46
C SER A 186 23.78 19.12 2.97
N SER A 187 23.34 18.80 1.76
CA SER A 187 22.07 19.28 1.23
C SER A 187 20.86 18.74 2.01
N GLY A 188 20.90 17.47 2.45
CA GLY A 188 19.90 16.90 3.34
C GLY A 188 19.83 17.62 4.68
N PHE A 189 20.98 17.85 5.31
CA PHE A 189 21.07 18.53 6.59
C PHE A 189 20.59 20.00 6.53
N VAL A 190 20.94 20.74 5.48
CA VAL A 190 20.45 22.11 5.26
C VAL A 190 18.93 22.14 5.09
N ARG A 191 18.37 21.18 4.36
CA ARG A 191 16.91 21.07 4.18
C ARG A 191 16.20 20.79 5.50
N GLU A 192 16.73 19.88 6.31
CA GLU A 192 16.17 19.52 7.61
C GLU A 192 16.30 20.65 8.64
N LEU A 193 17.41 21.39 8.63
CA LEU A 193 17.55 22.64 9.40
C LEU A 193 16.51 23.69 8.97
N GLY A 194 16.26 23.84 7.67
CA GLY A 194 15.23 24.75 7.17
C GLY A 194 13.82 24.37 7.63
N GLU A 195 13.44 23.09 7.51
CA GLU A 195 12.13 22.61 7.94
C GLU A 195 11.93 22.70 9.45
N SER A 196 12.97 22.36 10.24
CA SER A 196 12.93 22.48 11.70
C SER A 196 12.85 23.94 12.14
N ALA A 197 13.60 24.85 11.51
CA ALA A 197 13.52 26.29 11.77
C ALA A 197 12.13 26.86 11.43
N HIS A 198 11.55 26.49 10.29
CA HIS A 198 10.18 26.87 9.93
C HIS A 198 9.16 26.36 10.94
N THR A 199 9.30 25.11 11.40
CA THR A 199 8.42 24.49 12.39
C THR A 199 8.53 25.20 13.75
N ALA A 200 9.74 25.53 14.19
CA ALA A 200 9.98 26.28 15.42
C ALA A 200 9.39 27.70 15.35
N ALA A 201 9.64 28.42 14.25
CA ALA A 201 9.10 29.77 14.04
C ALA A 201 7.56 29.78 14.06
N ARG A 202 6.90 28.79 13.44
CA ARG A 202 5.44 28.66 13.50
C ARG A 202 4.91 28.48 14.91
N ARG A 203 5.61 27.71 15.76
CA ARG A 203 5.24 27.47 17.16
C ARG A 203 5.40 28.73 18.01
N GLU A 204 6.49 29.47 17.84
CA GLU A 204 6.72 30.71 18.61
C GLU A 204 5.81 31.85 18.20
N ILE A 205 5.63 32.06 16.89
CA ILE A 205 4.87 33.19 16.34
C ILE A 205 3.35 32.99 16.55
N LYS A 206 2.90 31.80 16.97
CA LYS A 206 1.47 31.43 17.18
C LYS A 206 0.60 31.87 16.01
N VAL A 207 1.03 31.52 14.79
CA VAL A 207 0.40 32.00 13.55
C VAL A 207 -1.08 31.64 13.52
N THR A 208 -1.96 32.65 13.57
CA THR A 208 -3.39 32.52 13.33
C THR A 208 -3.66 32.58 11.83
N ILE A 209 -4.11 31.47 11.24
CA ILE A 209 -4.46 31.41 9.82
C ILE A 209 -5.93 31.77 9.66
N ASP A 210 -6.21 32.89 8.99
CA ASP A 210 -7.56 33.25 8.57
C ASP A 210 -7.85 32.60 7.21
N ALA A 211 -8.55 31.47 7.24
CA ALA A 211 -8.83 30.65 6.06
C ALA A 211 -9.68 31.38 5.01
N ASN A 212 -10.50 32.35 5.41
CA ASN A 212 -11.35 33.10 4.48
C ASN A 212 -10.53 34.13 3.68
N LYS A 213 -9.63 34.87 4.35
CA LYS A 213 -8.71 35.80 3.66
C LYS A 213 -7.69 35.08 2.78
N ALA A 214 -7.21 33.92 3.23
CA ALA A 214 -6.29 33.11 2.44
C ALA A 214 -6.93 32.64 1.12
N ARG A 215 -8.23 32.30 1.15
CA ARG A 215 -9.00 31.91 -0.04
C ARG A 215 -9.30 33.08 -0.96
N GLU A 216 -9.67 34.23 -0.39
CA GLU A 216 -9.88 35.47 -1.15
C GLU A 216 -8.61 35.88 -1.92
N ALA A 217 -7.43 35.79 -1.28
CA ALA A 217 -6.14 36.12 -1.90
C ALA A 217 -5.74 35.21 -3.08
N ILE A 218 -6.28 33.99 -3.14
CA ILE A 218 -6.06 33.04 -4.24
C ILE A 218 -7.27 32.94 -5.19
N GLY A 219 -8.24 33.86 -5.06
CA GLY A 219 -9.42 33.93 -5.93
C GLY A 219 -10.47 32.86 -5.69
N LEU A 220 -10.48 32.22 -4.51
CA LEU A 220 -11.47 31.22 -4.10
C LEU A 220 -12.48 31.82 -3.11
N GLU A 221 -13.74 31.38 -3.18
CA GLU A 221 -14.81 31.87 -2.31
C GLU A 221 -14.59 31.46 -0.84
N PRO A 222 -14.95 32.29 0.16
CA PRO A 222 -14.80 31.99 1.59
C PRO A 222 -15.51 30.69 2.02
N ILE A 223 -15.01 30.03 3.07
CA ILE A 223 -15.62 28.80 3.62
C ILE A 223 -16.90 29.13 4.40
N ASP A 224 -16.95 30.30 5.05
CA ASP A 224 -18.11 30.76 5.81
C ASP A 224 -18.75 32.01 5.18
N PRO A 225 -19.98 31.93 4.63
CA PRO A 225 -20.65 33.05 3.98
C PRO A 225 -21.13 34.15 4.94
N LYS A 226 -21.11 33.91 6.27
CA LYS A 226 -21.61 34.85 7.28
C LYS A 226 -20.60 35.95 7.65
N ALA A 227 -19.31 35.78 7.37
CA ALA A 227 -18.28 36.80 7.62
C ALA A 227 -18.20 37.87 6.52
N ALA A 228 -18.72 37.59 5.33
CA ALA A 228 -18.73 38.51 4.18
C ALA A 228 -19.71 39.69 4.35
N ALA A 229 -20.68 39.60 5.27
CA ALA A 229 -21.77 40.57 5.40
C ALA A 229 -21.49 41.73 6.38
N GLY A 230 -20.33 41.76 7.04
CA GLY A 230 -20.06 42.66 8.18
C GLY A 230 -19.03 43.75 7.88
N LYS A 231 -19.23 44.58 6.86
CA LYS A 231 -18.72 45.98 6.72
C LYS A 231 -19.07 46.54 5.34
N THR A 232 -20.36 46.80 5.12
CA THR A 232 -20.83 47.75 4.11
C THR A 232 -20.52 49.17 4.60
N THR A 233 -19.58 49.84 3.95
CA THR A 233 -19.25 51.25 4.13
C THR A 233 -20.39 52.15 3.64
N ALA A 234 -20.87 53.04 4.51
CA ALA A 234 -21.79 54.12 4.13
C ALA A 234 -21.00 55.33 3.55
N PRO A 235 -21.60 56.13 2.63
CA PRO A 235 -20.88 57.10 1.80
C PRO A 235 -20.79 58.48 2.48
N GLY A 236 -19.65 59.18 2.35
CA GLY A 236 -19.50 60.50 2.93
C GLY A 236 -18.24 61.29 2.55
N LYS A 237 -18.42 62.18 1.57
CA LYS A 237 -17.75 63.48 1.33
C LYS A 237 -16.28 63.50 0.87
N ALA A 238 -16.13 63.92 -0.38
CA ALA A 238 -14.94 64.61 -0.89
C ALA A 238 -14.64 65.89 -0.08
N PRO A 239 -13.36 66.30 -0.01
CA PRO A 239 -13.05 67.66 -0.47
C PRO A 239 -11.79 67.76 -1.35
N LEU A 240 -11.70 68.96 -1.94
CA LEU A 240 -10.80 69.46 -2.97
C LEU A 240 -9.29 69.55 -2.62
N ALA A 241 -8.52 69.56 -3.73
CA ALA A 241 -7.30 70.35 -4.03
C ALA A 241 -5.96 69.98 -3.36
N LYS A 242 -4.98 69.57 -4.18
CA LYS A 242 -4.13 70.46 -5.00
C LYS A 242 -3.61 69.71 -6.23
#